data_AF-A0A3B8M4G9-F1
#
_entry.id   AF-A0A3B8M4G9-F1
#
_cell.length_a   1.000
_cell.length_b   1.000
_cell.length_c   1.000
_cell.angle_alpha   90.00
_cell.angle_beta   90.00
_cell.angle_gamma   90.00
#
_symmetry.space_group_name_H-M   'P 1'
#
loop_
_entity.id
_entity.type
_entity.pdbx_description
1 polymer ?
#
loop_
_entity_poly.entity_id
_entity_poly.type
_entity_poly.pdbx_seq_one_letter_code
_entity_poly.pdbx_strand_id
1 'polypeptide(L)'
;MSKRSTSEVAEGLALAAIPYELDAGFNFPGVFGAIASAYFQKHGATREHLMNVTIKSHLNAALNPRAQLGKSVREMMESKARRAAERGQEVTEWA
;
A
#
# COMPACT_ATOMS: atom_id res chain seq x y z
N MET A 1 11.41 -7.69 6.97
CA MET A 1 11.45 -6.23 6.84
C MET A 1 12.87 -5.80 6.53
N SER A 2 13.05 -4.64 5.87
CA SER A 2 14.36 -4.05 5.60
C SER A 2 15.22 -3.99 6.87
N LYS A 3 16.54 -4.18 6.74
CA LYS A 3 17.52 -3.96 7.83
C LYS A 3 17.85 -2.47 8.04
N ARG A 4 17.27 -1.58 7.23
CA ARG A 4 17.54 -0.13 7.22
C ARG A 4 16.45 0.64 7.96
N SER A 5 16.81 1.83 8.43
CA SER A 5 15.87 2.75 9.07
C SER A 5 14.77 3.20 8.08
N THR A 6 13.62 3.64 8.61
CA THR A 6 12.54 4.19 7.79
C THR A 6 13.00 5.38 6.95
N SER A 7 13.90 6.21 7.50
CA SER A 7 14.47 7.36 6.78
C SER A 7 15.31 6.92 5.58
N GLU A 8 16.24 5.97 5.77
CA GLU A 8 17.07 5.45 4.68
C GLU A 8 16.22 4.78 3.58
N VAL A 9 15.17 4.06 3.97
CA VAL A 9 14.25 3.45 3.00
C VAL A 9 13.47 4.53 2.23
N ALA A 10 12.99 5.57 2.91
CA ALA A 10 12.26 6.67 2.28
C ALA A 10 13.15 7.46 1.31
N GLU A 11 14.39 7.74 1.70
CA GLU A 11 15.39 8.39 0.85
C GLU A 11 15.71 7.53 -0.38
N GLY A 12 15.98 6.24 -0.20
CA GLY A 12 16.24 5.32 -1.31
C GLY A 12 15.06 5.21 -2.29
N LEU A 13 13.83 5.26 -1.80
CA LEU A 13 12.63 5.29 -2.65
C LEU A 13 12.45 6.64 -3.35
N ALA A 14 12.82 7.75 -2.71
CA ALA A 14 12.72 9.07 -3.33
C ALA A 14 13.60 9.14 -4.60
N LEU A 15 14.80 8.57 -4.55
CA LEU A 15 15.74 8.51 -5.69
C LEU A 15 15.23 7.73 -6.91
N ALA A 16 14.10 7.01 -6.81
CA ALA A 16 13.50 6.34 -7.96
C ALA A 16 12.70 7.29 -8.89
N ALA A 17 12.46 8.54 -8.47
CA ALA A 17 11.85 9.57 -9.30
C ALA A 17 12.85 10.17 -10.31
N ILE A 18 12.37 10.70 -11.44
CA ILE A 18 13.26 11.36 -12.41
C ILE A 18 13.65 12.77 -11.92
N PRO A 19 14.80 13.34 -12.33
CA PRO A 19 15.34 14.59 -11.76
C PRO A 19 14.33 15.74 -11.69
N TYR A 20 13.57 15.96 -12.76
CA TYR A 20 12.55 17.02 -12.79
C TYR A 20 11.40 16.79 -11.78
N GLU A 21 11.01 15.54 -11.51
CA GLU A 21 9.99 15.23 -10.50
C GLU A 21 10.51 15.54 -9.08
N LEU A 22 11.79 15.26 -8.83
CA LEU A 22 12.46 15.59 -7.57
C LEU A 22 12.56 17.11 -7.37
N ASP A 23 12.96 17.84 -8.42
CA ASP A 23 13.04 19.31 -8.40
C ASP A 23 11.67 19.96 -8.13
N ALA A 24 10.60 19.33 -8.61
CA ALA A 24 9.22 19.73 -8.33
C ALA A 24 8.73 19.35 -6.91
N GLY A 25 9.57 18.72 -6.09
CA GLY A 25 9.26 18.33 -4.72
C GLY A 25 8.54 16.99 -4.58
N PHE A 26 8.45 16.18 -5.64
CA PHE A 26 7.89 14.83 -5.54
C PHE A 26 8.91 13.82 -5.02
N ASN A 27 8.41 12.81 -4.30
CA ASN A 27 9.07 11.53 -4.18
C ASN A 27 8.37 10.51 -5.10
N PHE A 28 8.98 9.33 -5.29
CA PHE A 28 8.45 8.34 -6.23
C PHE A 28 6.98 7.95 -5.99
N PRO A 29 6.51 7.68 -4.74
CA PRO A 29 5.08 7.47 -4.50
C PRO A 29 4.21 8.71 -4.79
N GLY A 30 4.73 9.92 -4.54
CA GLY A 30 4.04 11.19 -4.78
C GLY A 30 3.69 11.39 -6.26
N VAL A 31 4.59 11.00 -7.16
CA VAL A 31 4.33 11.00 -8.62
C VAL A 31 3.11 10.16 -8.97
N PHE A 32 3.04 8.92 -8.47
CA PHE A 32 1.87 8.06 -8.71
C PHE A 32 0.58 8.60 -8.06
N GLY A 33 0.69 9.29 -6.93
CA GLY A 33 -0.44 10.00 -6.31
C GLY A 33 -0.99 11.11 -7.20
N ALA A 34 -0.12 11.90 -7.82
CA ALA A 34 -0.51 12.93 -8.78
C ALA A 34 -1.15 12.32 -10.05
N ILE A 35 -0.55 11.25 -10.59
CA ILE A 35 -1.10 10.51 -11.75
C ILE A 35 -2.48 9.94 -11.44
N ALA A 36 -2.66 9.30 -10.28
CA ALA A 36 -3.95 8.74 -9.88
C ALA A 36 -5.02 9.84 -9.77
N SER A 37 -4.66 11.00 -9.20
CA SER A 37 -5.58 12.15 -9.07
C SER A 37 -6.01 12.68 -10.45
N ALA A 38 -5.07 12.83 -11.38
CA ALA A 38 -5.38 13.24 -12.75
C ALA A 38 -6.24 12.18 -13.49
N TYR A 39 -5.95 10.90 -13.27
CA TYR A 39 -6.72 9.79 -13.85
C TYR A 39 -8.17 9.79 -13.35
N PHE A 40 -8.38 10.03 -12.05
CA PHE A 40 -9.71 10.15 -11.45
C PHE A 40 -10.51 11.28 -12.09
N GLN A 41 -9.91 12.47 -12.22
CA GLN A 41 -10.57 13.62 -12.84
C GLN A 41 -10.91 13.37 -14.31
N LYS A 42 -10.01 12.73 -15.07
CA LYS A 42 -10.20 12.51 -16.51
C LYS A 42 -11.21 11.41 -16.83
N HIS A 43 -11.26 10.36 -16.03
CA HIS A 43 -12.00 9.13 -16.35
C HIS A 43 -13.14 8.81 -15.37
N GLY A 44 -13.39 9.66 -14.37
CA GLY A 44 -14.41 9.40 -13.34
C GLY A 44 -14.08 8.20 -12.45
N ALA A 45 -12.82 7.75 -12.43
CA ALA A 45 -12.39 6.69 -11.54
C ALA A 45 -12.27 7.20 -10.10
N THR A 46 -12.41 6.30 -9.13
CA THR A 46 -12.37 6.64 -7.70
C THR A 46 -11.35 5.80 -6.94
N ARG A 47 -11.20 6.07 -5.64
CA ARG A 47 -10.27 5.33 -4.77
C ARG A 47 -10.67 3.86 -4.64
N GLU A 48 -11.97 3.56 -4.69
CA GLU A 48 -12.53 2.20 -4.64
C GLU A 48 -11.99 1.33 -5.78
N HIS A 49 -11.76 1.90 -6.97
CA HIS A 49 -11.12 1.17 -8.06
C HIS A 49 -9.67 0.75 -7.71
N LEU A 50 -8.90 1.62 -7.05
CA LEU A 50 -7.56 1.27 -6.57
C LEU A 50 -7.61 0.21 -5.46
N MET A 51 -8.60 0.28 -4.56
CA MET A 51 -8.80 -0.74 -3.53
C MET A 51 -9.00 -2.13 -4.15
N ASN A 52 -9.80 -2.22 -5.22
CA ASN A 52 -10.02 -3.49 -5.93
C ASN A 52 -8.72 -4.06 -6.53
N VAL A 53 -7.82 -3.21 -7.02
CA VAL A 53 -6.50 -3.64 -7.50
C VAL A 53 -5.68 -4.27 -6.37
N THR A 54 -5.68 -3.65 -5.19
CA THR A 54 -4.98 -4.16 -4.00
C THR A 54 -5.58 -5.48 -3.50
N ILE A 55 -6.92 -5.56 -3.38
CA ILE A 55 -7.62 -6.77 -2.95
C ILE A 55 -7.29 -7.94 -3.88
N LYS A 56 -7.43 -7.74 -5.20
CA LYS A 56 -7.07 -8.75 -6.21
C LYS A 56 -5.61 -9.17 -6.10
N SER A 57 -4.69 -8.21 -5.97
CA SER A 57 -3.25 -8.50 -5.89
C SER A 57 -2.91 -9.34 -4.65
N HIS A 58 -3.53 -9.07 -3.51
CA HIS A 58 -3.33 -9.84 -2.28
C HIS A 58 -3.99 -11.23 -2.32
N LEU A 59 -5.14 -11.37 -2.99
CA LEU A 59 -5.73 -12.69 -3.25
C LEU A 59 -4.78 -13.55 -4.11
N ASN A 60 -4.21 -12.97 -5.17
CA ASN A 60 -3.22 -13.66 -6.00
C ASN A 60 -1.93 -13.97 -5.21
N ALA A 61 -1.51 -13.07 -4.34
CA ALA A 61 -0.30 -13.24 -3.52
C ALA A 61 -0.44 -14.41 -2.53
N ALA A 62 -1.63 -14.61 -1.94
CA ALA A 62 -1.90 -15.74 -1.04
C ALA A 62 -1.71 -17.11 -1.73
N LEU A 63 -1.90 -17.18 -3.04
CA LEU A 63 -1.71 -18.39 -3.84
C LEU A 63 -0.26 -18.56 -4.34
N ASN A 64 0.61 -17.58 -4.12
CA ASN A 64 1.98 -17.60 -4.63
C ASN A 64 2.97 -17.87 -3.48
N PRO A 65 3.66 -19.03 -3.45
CA PRO A 65 4.62 -19.36 -2.40
C PRO A 65 5.86 -18.44 -2.37
N ARG A 66 6.09 -17.66 -3.43
CA ARG A 66 7.17 -16.68 -3.53
C ARG A 66 6.73 -15.25 -3.22
N ALA A 67 5.46 -15.01 -2.91
CA ALA A 67 4.99 -13.67 -2.61
C ALA A 67 5.62 -13.15 -1.31
N GLN A 68 6.15 -11.93 -1.35
CA GLN A 68 6.66 -11.25 -0.16
C GLN A 68 5.57 -11.08 0.91
N LEU A 69 4.33 -10.84 0.47
CA LEU A 69 3.13 -10.72 1.30
C LEU A 69 2.11 -11.80 0.89
N GLY A 70 2.36 -13.05 1.27
CA GLY A 70 1.52 -14.21 0.93
C GLY A 70 0.21 -14.31 1.73
N LYS A 71 -0.50 -13.20 1.93
CA LYS A 71 -1.80 -13.16 2.62
C LYS A 71 -2.77 -12.25 1.89
N SER A 72 -4.03 -12.68 1.83
CA SER A 72 -5.15 -11.86 1.40
C SER A 72 -5.38 -10.70 2.39
N VAL A 73 -6.11 -9.67 1.95
CA VAL A 73 -6.50 -8.55 2.81
C VAL A 73 -7.35 -9.04 3.99
N ARG A 74 -8.27 -9.98 3.76
CA ARG A 74 -9.13 -10.57 4.79
C ARG A 74 -8.33 -11.30 5.87
N GLU A 75 -7.38 -12.16 5.48
CA GLU A 75 -6.52 -12.85 6.44
C GLU A 75 -5.65 -11.88 7.26
N MET A 76 -5.23 -10.76 6.65
CA MET A 76 -4.50 -9.71 7.38
C MET A 76 -5.41 -9.00 8.40
N MET A 77 -6.66 -8.71 8.05
CA MET A 77 -7.66 -8.13 8.95
C MET A 77 -7.96 -9.05 10.13
N GLU A 78 -8.27 -10.32 9.87
CA GLU A 78 -8.51 -11.33 10.90
C GLU A 78 -7.30 -11.53 11.82
N SER A 79 -6.09 -11.53 11.26
CA SER A 79 -4.87 -11.61 12.05
C SER A 79 -4.66 -10.39 12.96
N LYS A 80 -5.11 -9.20 12.55
CA LYS A 80 -5.05 -8.00 13.38
C LYS A 80 -6.12 -8.03 14.47
N ALA A 81 -7.35 -8.43 14.14
CA ALA A 81 -8.44 -8.59 15.08
C ALA A 81 -8.09 -9.58 16.21
N ARG A 82 -7.56 -10.77 15.86
CA ARG A 82 -7.10 -11.74 16.88
C ARG A 82 -6.04 -11.15 17.81
N ARG A 83 -5.04 -10.45 17.26
CA ARG A 83 -3.98 -9.82 18.06
C ARG A 83 -4.50 -8.72 18.96
N ALA A 84 -5.51 -7.96 18.53
CA ALA A 84 -6.16 -6.96 19.37
C ALA A 84 -6.89 -7.64 20.54
N ALA A 85 -7.68 -8.68 20.26
CA ALA A 85 -8.38 -9.47 21.27
C ALA A 85 -7.43 -10.10 22.30
N GLU A 86 -6.33 -10.72 21.85
CA GLU A 86 -5.28 -11.29 22.71
C GLU A 86 -4.64 -10.25 23.65
N ARG A 87 -4.64 -8.97 23.25
CA ARG A 87 -4.10 -7.85 24.02
C ARG A 87 -5.15 -7.13 24.87
N GLY A 88 -6.40 -7.60 24.87
CA GLY A 88 -7.52 -6.91 25.52
C GLY A 88 -7.82 -5.53 24.90
N GLN A 89 -7.42 -5.31 23.66
CA GLN A 89 -7.70 -4.09 22.90
C GLN A 89 -9.05 -4.21 22.19
N GLU A 90 -9.67 -3.06 21.90
CA GLU A 90 -10.89 -3.02 21.11
C GLU A 90 -10.67 -3.67 19.73
N VAL A 91 -11.52 -4.63 19.39
CA VAL A 91 -11.48 -5.30 18.10
C VAL A 91 -12.20 -4.41 17.09
N THR A 92 -11.43 -3.85 16.16
CA THR A 92 -11.99 -3.02 15.08
C THR A 92 -12.89 -3.88 14.18
N GLU A 93 -14.13 -3.44 14.00
CA GLU A 93 -15.00 -3.96 12.94
C GLU A 93 -14.74 -3.19 11.65
N TRP A 94 -14.61 -3.92 10.55
CA TRP A 94 -14.50 -3.36 9.21
C TRP A 94 -15.77 -3.70 8.46
N ALA A 95 -16.66 -2.70 8.31
CA ALA A 95 -17.88 -2.80 7.51
C ALA A 95 -17.57 -2.85 6.01
#